data_AF-A0A5Q0SKB4-F1
#
_entry.id   AF-A0A5Q0SKB4-F1
#
_cell.length_a   1.000
_cell.length_b   1.000
_cell.length_c   1.000
_cell.angle_alpha   90.00
_cell.angle_beta   90.00
_cell.angle_gamma   90.00
#
_symmetry.space_group_name_H-M   'P 1'
#
loop_
_entity.id
_entity.type
_entity.pdbx_description
1 polymer ?
#
loop_
_entity_poly.entity_id
_entity_poly.type
_entity_poly.pdbx_seq_one_letter_code
_entity_poly.pdbx_strand_id
1 'polypeptide(L)'
;MDREKGEELVHYIHEADTFRTKVFGIQDGLIGVGAIVLGAAGFSHDAIAVLVAGLIATIGQAFSMGIGEYISTRVRMQVIQNEIRKEKYQLKKFPDMEKQELIEFYTKKGFNKEVSEKIADYLLKNEDVALEEMLMHELKVFPEEFESPAKLGFLMSLYLIIGGLIPILPFAVSNYFKQFGFNLALITSILLVILTLGIFGSLGTKYTGLRKYRGALEQIGTGIIALMGSYVAGMILAHFIPVSYLP
;
A
#
# COMPACT_ATOMS: atom_id res chain seq x y z
N MET A 1 14.09 24.27 36.45
CA MET A 1 14.63 24.33 35.07
C MET A 1 14.67 22.90 34.59
N ASP A 2 13.51 22.37 34.22
CA ASP A 2 13.35 20.99 33.82
C ASP A 2 14.05 20.78 32.48
N ARG A 3 15.02 19.86 32.47
CA ARG A 3 15.64 19.39 31.24
C ARG A 3 14.57 18.60 30.50
N GLU A 4 13.95 19.20 29.48
CA GLU A 4 13.29 18.43 28.43
C GLU A 4 14.32 17.45 27.88
N LYS A 5 14.21 16.18 28.30
CA LYS A 5 14.89 15.09 27.62
C LYS A 5 14.38 15.15 26.19
N GLY A 6 15.25 15.51 25.25
CA GLY A 6 14.90 15.48 23.84
C GLY A 6 14.30 14.12 23.54
N GLU A 7 13.00 14.09 23.26
CA GLU A 7 12.36 12.89 22.75
C GLU A 7 13.12 12.53 21.47
N GLU A 8 13.70 11.33 21.44
CA GLU A 8 14.45 10.85 20.30
C GLU A 8 13.46 10.76 19.13
N LEU A 9 13.53 11.73 18.21
CA LEU A 9 12.63 11.80 17.06
C LEU A 9 12.98 10.63 16.12
N VAL A 10 12.19 9.57 16.19
CA VAL A 10 12.38 8.38 15.35
C VAL A 10 11.90 8.69 13.92
N HIS A 11 12.81 8.60 12.95
CA HIS A 11 12.50 8.73 11.53
C HIS A 11 12.10 7.37 10.93
N TYR A 12 10.86 7.25 10.44
CA TYR A 12 10.32 5.98 9.90
C TYR A 12 10.41 5.85 8.37
N ILE A 13 11.19 6.71 7.69
CA ILE A 13 11.21 6.79 6.22
C ILE A 13 11.59 5.45 5.59
N HIS A 14 12.58 4.74 6.14
CA HIS A 14 12.99 3.43 5.64
C HIS A 14 11.95 2.32 5.85
N GLU A 15 11.04 2.47 6.82
CA GLU A 15 9.96 1.50 7.05
C GLU A 15 8.68 1.86 6.29
N ALA A 16 8.62 3.03 5.63
CA ALA A 16 7.40 3.56 5.04
C ALA A 16 6.83 2.64 3.95
N ASP A 17 7.68 2.08 3.08
CA ASP A 17 7.27 1.16 2.03
C ASP A 17 6.73 -0.14 2.62
N THR A 18 7.49 -0.77 3.52
CA THR A 18 7.06 -1.99 4.23
C THR A 18 5.76 -1.76 5.00
N PHE A 19 5.62 -0.63 5.68
CA PHE A 19 4.42 -0.27 6.43
C PHE A 19 3.21 -0.06 5.52
N ARG A 20 3.37 0.74 4.46
CA ARG A 20 2.35 1.00 3.44
C ARG A 20 1.85 -0.30 2.83
N THR A 21 2.76 -1.18 2.41
CA THR A 21 2.43 -2.48 1.81
C THR A 21 1.63 -3.37 2.77
N LYS A 22 1.99 -3.41 4.07
CA LYS A 22 1.23 -4.16 5.08
C LYS A 22 -0.17 -3.60 5.30
N VAL A 23 -0.29 -2.28 5.49
CA VAL A 23 -1.58 -1.60 5.70
C VAL A 23 -2.48 -1.76 4.49
N PHE A 24 -1.94 -1.58 3.29
CA PHE A 24 -2.70 -1.72 2.06
C PHE A 24 -3.16 -3.17 1.84
N GLY A 25 -2.29 -4.16 2.11
CA GLY A 25 -2.67 -5.58 2.03
C GLY A 25 -3.81 -5.93 2.96
N ILE A 26 -3.73 -5.56 4.25
CA ILE A 26 -4.82 -5.88 5.19
C ILE A 26 -6.10 -5.10 4.91
N GLN A 27 -5.99 -3.85 4.46
CA GLN A 27 -7.16 -3.06 4.07
C GLN A 27 -7.87 -3.67 2.87
N ASP A 28 -7.13 -4.13 1.85
CA ASP A 28 -7.72 -4.79 0.69
C ASP A 28 -8.31 -6.17 1.05
N GLY A 29 -7.66 -6.92 1.95
CA GLY A 29 -8.27 -8.13 2.52
C GLY A 29 -9.59 -7.84 3.25
N LEU A 30 -9.65 -6.79 4.07
CA LEU A 30 -10.87 -6.45 4.83
C LEU A 30 -11.97 -5.88 3.94
N ILE A 31 -11.64 -4.98 3.01
CA ILE A 31 -12.60 -4.26 2.18
C ILE A 31 -12.87 -4.99 0.88
N GLY A 32 -11.83 -5.39 0.14
CA GLY A 32 -11.92 -6.08 -1.14
C GLY A 32 -12.54 -7.46 -1.01
N VAL A 33 -11.97 -8.35 -0.18
CA VAL A 33 -12.56 -9.67 0.08
C VAL A 33 -13.88 -9.52 0.84
N GLY A 34 -13.93 -8.63 1.84
CA GLY A 34 -15.17 -8.38 2.59
C GLY A 34 -16.32 -7.95 1.69
N ALA A 35 -16.08 -7.10 0.69
CA ALA A 35 -17.07 -6.71 -0.29
C ALA A 35 -17.57 -7.92 -1.08
N ILE A 36 -16.69 -8.83 -1.52
CA ILE A 36 -17.13 -10.05 -2.23
C ILE A 36 -17.93 -10.97 -1.32
N VAL A 37 -17.51 -11.16 -0.07
CA VAL A 37 -18.23 -11.97 0.93
C VAL A 37 -19.63 -11.42 1.16
N LEU A 38 -19.76 -10.10 1.35
CA LEU A 38 -21.06 -9.45 1.56
C LEU A 38 -21.91 -9.42 0.30
N GLY A 39 -21.30 -9.22 -0.87
CA GLY A 39 -22.01 -9.31 -2.15
C GLY A 39 -22.57 -10.71 -2.39
N ALA A 40 -21.77 -11.74 -2.12
CA ALA A 40 -22.23 -13.13 -2.14
C ALA A 40 -23.34 -13.37 -1.12
N ALA A 41 -23.24 -12.81 0.09
CA ALA A 41 -24.28 -12.94 1.11
C ALA A 41 -25.57 -12.19 0.77
N GLY A 42 -25.48 -11.09 0.03
CA GLY A 42 -26.64 -10.39 -0.54
C GLY A 42 -27.26 -11.16 -1.71
N PHE A 43 -26.45 -11.93 -2.44
CA PHE A 43 -26.88 -12.74 -3.57
C PHE A 43 -27.52 -14.07 -3.15
N SER A 44 -26.85 -14.84 -2.28
CA SER A 44 -27.33 -16.11 -1.77
C SER A 44 -27.31 -16.13 -0.24
N HIS A 45 -28.35 -16.71 0.35
CA HIS A 45 -28.41 -16.98 1.79
C HIS A 45 -27.76 -18.33 2.15
N ASP A 46 -26.84 -18.80 1.32
CA ASP A 46 -26.10 -20.05 1.51
C ASP A 46 -24.69 -19.74 2.04
N ALA A 47 -24.42 -20.17 3.27
CA ALA A 47 -23.12 -19.99 3.90
C ALA A 47 -21.97 -20.67 3.13
N ILE A 48 -22.22 -21.80 2.47
CA ILE A 48 -21.19 -22.51 1.70
C ILE A 48 -20.81 -21.69 0.47
N ALA A 49 -21.79 -21.17 -0.27
CA ALA A 49 -21.55 -20.30 -1.41
C ALA A 49 -20.74 -19.05 -1.03
N VAL A 50 -21.09 -18.40 0.09
CA VAL A 50 -20.37 -17.23 0.62
C VAL A 50 -18.92 -17.60 1.00
N LEU A 51 -18.72 -18.74 1.66
CA LEU A 51 -17.39 -19.23 2.04
C LEU A 51 -16.50 -19.50 0.84
N VAL A 52 -17.02 -20.22 -0.15
CA VAL A 52 -16.27 -20.55 -1.37
C VAL A 52 -15.92 -19.27 -2.13
N ALA A 53 -16.87 -18.34 -2.29
CA ALA A 53 -16.62 -17.05 -2.92
C ALA A 53 -15.53 -16.25 -2.18
N GLY A 54 -15.62 -16.16 -0.85
CA GLY A 54 -14.63 -15.46 -0.04
C GLY A 54 -13.23 -16.08 -0.10
N LEU A 55 -13.13 -17.41 -0.05
CA LEU A 55 -11.84 -18.11 -0.12
C LEU A 55 -11.18 -17.95 -1.50
N ILE A 56 -11.96 -18.11 -2.57
CA ILE A 56 -11.47 -17.89 -3.95
C ILE A 56 -11.03 -16.43 -4.11
N ALA A 57 -11.82 -15.47 -3.62
CA ALA A 57 -11.46 -14.07 -3.65
C ALA A 57 -10.16 -13.79 -2.89
N THR A 58 -10.01 -14.32 -1.68
CA THR A 58 -8.81 -14.13 -0.85
C THR A 58 -7.57 -14.64 -1.58
N ILE A 59 -7.61 -15.87 -2.09
CA ILE A 59 -6.47 -16.49 -2.77
C ILE A 59 -6.16 -15.74 -4.07
N GLY A 60 -7.18 -15.48 -4.89
CA GLY A 60 -7.03 -14.79 -6.17
C GLY A 60 -6.46 -13.38 -6.01
N GLN A 61 -6.99 -12.61 -5.05
CA GLN A 61 -6.51 -11.25 -4.76
C GLN A 61 -5.11 -11.27 -4.15
N ALA A 62 -4.80 -12.21 -3.25
CA ALA A 62 -3.47 -12.32 -2.67
C ALA A 62 -2.39 -12.53 -3.74
N PHE A 63 -2.62 -13.45 -4.68
CA PHE A 63 -1.69 -13.64 -5.80
C PHE A 63 -1.64 -12.41 -6.71
N SER A 64 -2.79 -11.87 -7.10
CA SER A 64 -2.88 -10.72 -8.01
C SER A 64 -2.13 -9.50 -7.46
N MET A 65 -2.43 -9.11 -6.21
CA MET A 65 -1.82 -7.94 -5.59
C MET A 65 -0.37 -8.20 -5.16
N GLY A 66 -0.05 -9.40 -4.68
CA GLY A 66 1.32 -9.77 -4.35
C GLY A 66 2.26 -9.71 -5.55
N ILE A 67 1.84 -10.30 -6.67
CA ILE A 67 2.59 -10.25 -7.93
C ILE A 67 2.61 -8.83 -8.48
N GLY A 68 1.49 -8.10 -8.39
CA GLY A 68 1.41 -6.69 -8.81
C GLY A 68 2.39 -5.79 -8.06
N GLU A 69 2.48 -5.93 -6.74
CA GLU A 69 3.44 -5.21 -5.89
C GLU A 69 4.89 -5.60 -6.23
N TYR A 70 5.17 -6.89 -6.47
CA TYR A 70 6.48 -7.34 -6.93
C TYR A 70 6.86 -6.69 -8.27
N ILE A 71 6.01 -6.80 -9.28
CA ILE A 71 6.29 -6.32 -10.64
C ILE A 71 6.45 -4.79 -10.63
N SER A 72 5.52 -4.07 -10.00
CA SER A 72 5.57 -2.60 -9.94
C SER A 72 6.84 -2.10 -9.25
N THR A 73 7.23 -2.70 -8.12
CA THR A 73 8.48 -2.35 -7.42
C THR A 73 9.70 -2.73 -8.26
N ARG A 74 9.71 -3.88 -8.92
CA ARG A 74 10.81 -4.29 -9.82
C ARG A 74 10.98 -3.34 -11.00
N VAL A 75 9.89 -2.94 -11.64
CA VAL A 75 9.92 -2.00 -12.78
C VAL A 75 10.45 -0.65 -12.31
N ARG A 76 9.96 -0.13 -11.17
CA ARG A 76 10.49 1.13 -10.59
C ARG A 76 11.99 1.05 -10.35
N MET A 77 12.46 -0.05 -9.77
CA MET A 77 13.89 -0.29 -9.53
C MET A 77 14.69 -0.34 -10.85
N GLN A 78 14.18 -1.03 -11.88
CA GLN A 78 14.84 -1.13 -13.19
C GLN A 78 14.92 0.21 -13.92
N VAL A 79 13.86 1.03 -13.85
CA VAL A 79 13.85 2.39 -14.40
C VAL A 79 14.94 3.23 -13.74
N ILE A 80 15.03 3.18 -12.41
CA ILE A 80 16.02 3.96 -11.65
C ILE A 80 17.44 3.50 -11.97
N GLN A 81 17.67 2.19 -12.05
CA GLN A 81 18.97 1.64 -12.48
C GLN A 81 19.33 2.03 -13.92
N ASN A 82 18.34 2.23 -14.78
CA ASN A 82 18.58 2.72 -16.13
C ASN A 82 18.98 4.19 -16.14
N GLU A 83 18.30 5.03 -15.38
CA GLU A 83 18.65 6.45 -15.27
C GLU A 83 20.03 6.65 -14.63
N ILE A 84 20.37 5.88 -13.57
CA ILE A 84 21.73 5.90 -13.00
C ILE A 84 22.80 5.56 -14.05
N ARG A 85 22.52 4.63 -14.97
CA ARG A 85 23.47 4.28 -16.04
C ARG A 85 23.61 5.38 -17.09
N LYS A 86 22.52 6.07 -17.42
CA LYS A 86 22.56 7.22 -18.34
C LYS A 86 23.32 8.38 -17.72
N GLU A 87 23.07 8.66 -16.45
CA GLU A 87 23.73 9.75 -15.71
C GLU A 87 25.24 9.52 -15.60
N LYS A 88 25.65 8.31 -15.23
CA LYS A 88 27.06 7.90 -15.25
C LYS A 88 27.69 8.02 -16.64
N TYR A 89 26.93 7.79 -17.70
CA TYR A 89 27.41 7.95 -19.07
C TYR A 89 27.58 9.43 -19.44
N GLN A 90 26.62 10.26 -19.06
CA GLN A 90 26.63 11.71 -19.28
C GLN A 90 27.79 12.39 -18.55
N LEU A 91 27.98 12.13 -17.25
CA LEU A 91 29.12 12.63 -16.47
C LEU A 91 30.48 12.30 -17.10
N LYS A 92 30.60 11.14 -17.78
CA LYS A 92 31.84 10.74 -18.47
C LYS A 92 32.02 11.34 -19.85
N LYS A 93 30.93 11.53 -20.59
CA LYS A 93 30.98 11.91 -22.01
C LYS A 93 30.75 13.38 -22.25
N PHE A 94 30.01 14.05 -21.37
CA PHE A 94 29.59 15.45 -21.51
C PHE A 94 29.80 16.23 -20.20
N PRO A 95 31.00 16.19 -19.57
CA PRO A 95 31.23 16.82 -18.26
C PRO A 95 30.98 18.33 -18.25
N ASP A 96 31.21 19.02 -19.38
CA ASP A 96 30.93 20.45 -19.51
C ASP A 96 29.42 20.75 -19.49
N MET A 97 28.59 19.84 -20.03
CA MET A 97 27.14 19.98 -19.97
C MET A 97 26.65 19.76 -18.54
N GLU A 98 27.08 18.68 -17.89
CA GLU A 98 26.71 18.38 -16.48
C GLU A 98 27.14 19.50 -15.52
N LYS A 99 28.30 20.11 -15.78
CA LYS A 99 28.76 21.29 -15.04
C LYS A 99 27.76 22.45 -15.19
N GLN A 100 27.28 22.73 -16.39
CA GLN A 100 26.32 23.79 -16.63
C GLN A 100 24.99 23.52 -15.91
N GLU A 101 24.53 22.26 -15.91
CA GLU A 101 23.31 21.88 -15.19
C GLU A 101 23.42 22.12 -13.69
N LEU A 102 24.56 21.73 -13.07
CA LEU A 102 24.85 22.03 -11.66
C LEU A 102 24.89 23.54 -11.38
N ILE A 103 25.53 24.33 -12.24
CA ILE A 103 25.59 25.80 -12.10
C ILE A 103 24.18 26.39 -12.12
N GLU A 104 23.37 26.01 -13.11
CA GLU A 104 21.99 26.48 -13.22
C GLU A 104 21.15 26.10 -12.01
N PHE A 105 21.30 24.87 -11.54
CA PHE A 105 20.59 24.37 -10.38
C PHE A 105 20.92 25.17 -9.11
N TYR A 106 22.21 25.36 -8.80
CA TYR A 106 22.62 26.15 -7.64
C TYR A 106 22.23 27.62 -7.78
N THR A 107 22.27 28.17 -9.00
CA THR A 107 21.78 29.54 -9.24
C THR A 107 20.29 29.63 -8.94
N LYS A 108 19.47 28.66 -9.36
CA LYS A 108 18.02 28.57 -9.05
C LYS A 108 17.75 28.38 -7.55
N LYS A 109 18.65 27.75 -6.80
CA LYS A 109 18.62 27.67 -5.32
C LYS A 109 18.92 29.01 -4.63
N GLY A 110 19.35 30.04 -5.36
CA GLY A 110 19.61 31.39 -4.84
C GLY A 110 21.09 31.71 -4.64
N PHE A 111 22.01 30.83 -5.04
CA PHE A 111 23.43 31.14 -5.06
C PHE A 111 23.77 32.08 -6.22
N ASN A 112 24.81 32.90 -6.05
CA ASN A 112 25.31 33.68 -7.17
C ASN A 112 26.12 32.79 -8.13
N LYS A 113 26.26 33.23 -9.38
CA LYS A 113 26.91 32.45 -10.45
C LYS A 113 28.34 32.01 -10.10
N GLU A 114 29.14 32.88 -9.49
CA GLU A 114 30.53 32.57 -9.12
C GLU A 114 30.61 31.46 -8.07
N VAL A 115 29.71 31.46 -7.09
CA VAL A 115 29.61 30.42 -6.07
C VAL A 115 29.11 29.11 -6.68
N SER A 116 28.08 29.17 -7.55
CA SER A 116 27.56 27.99 -8.25
C SER A 116 28.61 27.32 -9.14
N GLU A 117 29.43 28.10 -9.85
CA GLU A 117 30.56 27.60 -10.64
C GLU A 117 31.58 26.86 -9.76
N LYS A 118 31.97 27.47 -8.64
CA LYS A 118 32.89 26.82 -7.68
C LYS A 118 32.30 25.53 -7.15
N ILE A 119 31.02 25.50 -6.76
CA ILE A 119 30.37 24.29 -6.25
C ILE A 119 30.40 23.18 -7.31
N ALA A 120 29.98 23.47 -8.54
CA ALA A 120 29.99 22.51 -9.63
C ALA A 120 31.40 21.96 -9.90
N ASP A 121 32.42 22.82 -9.91
CA ASP A 121 33.82 22.43 -10.07
C ASP A 121 34.34 21.55 -8.93
N TYR A 122 33.87 21.74 -7.70
CA TYR A 122 34.24 20.89 -6.57
C TYR A 122 33.54 19.54 -6.61
N LEU A 123 32.24 19.49 -6.96
CA LEU A 123 31.47 18.26 -7.03
C LEU A 123 31.99 17.33 -8.13
N LEU A 124 32.25 17.87 -9.33
CA LEU A 124 32.74 17.09 -10.47
C LEU A 124 34.14 16.47 -10.28
N LYS A 125 34.89 16.85 -9.24
CA LYS A 125 36.16 16.18 -8.88
C LYS A 125 35.94 14.76 -8.35
N ASN A 126 34.74 14.45 -7.87
CA ASN A 126 34.38 13.13 -7.39
C ASN A 126 33.14 12.65 -8.15
N GLU A 127 33.34 11.69 -9.06
CA GLU A 127 32.28 11.14 -9.92
C GLU A 127 31.10 10.60 -9.10
N ASP A 128 31.36 9.97 -7.95
CA ASP A 128 30.29 9.39 -7.11
C ASP A 128 29.46 10.48 -6.44
N VAL A 129 30.09 11.56 -5.96
CA VAL A 129 29.39 12.70 -5.33
C VAL A 129 28.63 13.50 -6.39
N ALA A 130 29.22 13.73 -7.56
CA ALA A 130 28.54 14.40 -8.67
C ALA A 130 27.32 13.59 -9.12
N LEU A 131 27.47 12.27 -9.26
CA LEU A 131 26.36 11.38 -9.59
C LEU A 131 25.25 11.43 -8.55
N GLU A 132 25.59 11.35 -7.26
CA GLU A 132 24.59 11.41 -6.19
C GLU A 132 23.82 12.73 -6.24
N GLU A 133 24.54 13.85 -6.43
CA GLU A 133 23.94 15.18 -6.56
C GLU A 133 22.98 15.25 -7.77
N MET A 134 23.42 14.79 -8.95
CA MET A 134 22.59 14.76 -10.16
C MET A 134 21.36 13.87 -9.97
N LEU A 135 21.52 12.69 -9.37
CA LEU A 135 20.40 11.79 -9.06
C LEU A 135 19.37 12.44 -8.13
N MET A 136 19.82 13.13 -7.09
CA MET A 136 18.94 13.82 -6.15
C MET A 136 18.26 15.05 -6.76
N HIS A 137 18.93 15.77 -7.64
CA HIS A 137 18.51 17.10 -8.08
C HIS A 137 17.84 17.14 -9.44
N GLU A 138 18.40 16.43 -10.41
CA GLU A 138 17.81 16.28 -11.73
C GLU A 138 16.70 15.21 -11.69
N LEU A 139 17.03 14.02 -11.19
CA LEU A 139 16.15 12.85 -11.28
C LEU A 139 15.21 12.70 -10.07
N LYS A 140 15.49 13.40 -8.96
CA LYS A 140 14.73 13.32 -7.70
C LYS A 140 14.62 11.89 -7.16
N VAL A 141 15.71 11.14 -7.28
CA VAL A 141 15.79 9.74 -6.86
C VAL A 141 16.85 9.60 -5.78
N PHE A 142 16.52 8.86 -4.72
CA PHE A 142 17.43 8.42 -3.67
C PHE A 142 17.72 6.93 -3.85
N PRO A 143 18.92 6.51 -4.31
CA PRO A 143 19.20 5.13 -4.71
C PRO A 143 19.15 4.10 -3.57
N GLU A 144 19.36 4.52 -2.33
CA GLU A 144 19.56 3.66 -1.17
C GLU A 144 18.26 3.20 -0.50
N GLU A 145 17.11 3.64 -1.00
CA GLU A 145 15.82 3.49 -0.30
C GLU A 145 14.96 2.30 -0.75
N PHE A 146 15.39 1.48 -1.72
CA PHE A 146 14.51 0.43 -2.25
C PHE A 146 14.46 -0.81 -1.37
N GLU A 147 13.28 -1.06 -0.79
CA GLU A 147 12.94 -2.35 -0.22
C GLU A 147 12.93 -3.46 -1.28
N SER A 148 13.19 -4.69 -0.84
CA SER A 148 13.22 -5.84 -1.75
C SER A 148 11.83 -6.07 -2.38
N PRO A 149 11.71 -6.11 -3.72
CA PRO A 149 10.43 -6.34 -4.38
C PRO A 149 9.76 -7.67 -4.00
N ALA A 150 10.57 -8.71 -3.77
CA ALA A 150 10.07 -10.01 -3.32
C ALA A 150 9.48 -9.93 -1.91
N LYS A 151 10.12 -9.17 -1.01
CA LYS A 151 9.64 -8.92 0.35
C LYS A 151 8.31 -8.16 0.33
N LEU A 152 8.21 -7.09 -0.46
CA LEU A 152 6.97 -6.31 -0.56
C LEU A 152 5.82 -7.14 -1.15
N GLY A 153 6.04 -7.88 -2.24
CA GLY A 153 5.02 -8.76 -2.82
C GLY A 153 4.55 -9.85 -1.86
N PHE A 154 5.47 -10.45 -1.09
CA PHE A 154 5.12 -11.43 -0.05
C PHE A 154 4.29 -10.81 1.07
N LEU A 155 4.72 -9.64 1.59
CA LEU A 155 4.00 -8.94 2.66
C LEU A 155 2.59 -8.52 2.21
N MET A 156 2.45 -8.02 0.99
CA MET A 156 1.15 -7.70 0.40
C MET A 156 0.21 -8.91 0.43
N SER A 157 0.68 -10.04 -0.11
CA SER A 157 -0.09 -11.30 -0.15
C SER A 157 -0.47 -11.78 1.25
N LEU A 158 0.49 -11.79 2.17
CA LEU A 158 0.29 -12.30 3.53
C LEU A 158 -0.74 -11.48 4.30
N TYR A 159 -0.61 -10.15 4.29
CA TYR A 159 -1.52 -9.27 5.01
C TYR A 159 -2.91 -9.23 4.36
N LEU A 160 -3.00 -9.40 3.04
CA LEU A 160 -4.28 -9.59 2.35
C LEU A 160 -4.96 -10.88 2.79
N ILE A 161 -4.25 -12.00 2.85
CA ILE A 161 -4.83 -13.26 3.35
C ILE A 161 -5.33 -13.09 4.78
N ILE A 162 -4.54 -12.47 5.66
CA ILE A 162 -4.94 -12.21 7.05
C ILE A 162 -6.21 -11.36 7.09
N GLY A 163 -6.27 -10.27 6.31
CA GLY A 163 -7.44 -9.40 6.24
C GLY A 163 -8.66 -10.09 5.64
N GLY A 164 -8.48 -10.90 4.60
CA GLY A 164 -9.53 -11.59 3.86
C GLY A 164 -10.16 -12.76 4.62
N LEU A 165 -9.41 -13.40 5.52
CA LEU A 165 -9.96 -14.45 6.38
C LEU A 165 -10.95 -13.90 7.42
N ILE A 166 -10.78 -12.66 7.88
CA ILE A 166 -11.63 -12.04 8.90
C ILE A 166 -13.12 -12.03 8.51
N PRO A 167 -13.53 -11.52 7.33
CA PRO A 167 -14.93 -11.55 6.92
C PRO A 167 -15.48 -12.98 6.69
N ILE A 168 -14.62 -13.95 6.39
CA ILE A 168 -14.99 -15.35 6.08
C ILE A 168 -15.24 -16.15 7.36
N LEU A 169 -14.46 -15.89 8.43
CA LEU A 169 -14.46 -16.68 9.66
C LEU A 169 -15.86 -16.92 10.25
N PRO A 170 -16.76 -15.93 10.36
CA PRO A 170 -18.08 -16.17 10.95
C PRO A 170 -18.96 -17.14 10.16
N PHE A 171 -18.86 -17.12 8.83
CA PHE A 171 -19.57 -18.07 7.98
C PHE A 171 -19.00 -19.49 8.14
N ALA A 172 -17.69 -19.62 8.35
CA ALA A 172 -17.03 -20.91 8.55
C ALA A 172 -17.47 -21.53 9.89
N VAL A 173 -17.51 -20.71 10.94
CA VAL A 173 -17.99 -21.11 12.28
C VAL A 173 -19.48 -21.48 12.22
N SER A 174 -20.33 -20.67 11.59
CA SER A 174 -21.75 -20.96 11.43
C SER A 174 -22.00 -22.30 10.73
N ASN A 175 -21.28 -22.57 9.64
CA ASN A 175 -21.40 -23.82 8.90
C ASN A 175 -20.87 -25.04 9.68
N TYR A 176 -19.72 -24.89 10.39
CA TYR A 176 -19.10 -25.99 11.13
C TYR A 176 -19.92 -26.41 12.36
N PHE A 177 -20.35 -25.45 13.18
CA PHE A 177 -21.08 -25.74 14.42
C PHE A 177 -22.58 -25.94 14.21
N LYS A 178 -23.15 -25.53 13.05
CA LYS A 178 -24.59 -25.59 12.71
C LYS A 178 -25.54 -24.99 13.77
N GLN A 179 -25.01 -24.22 14.73
CA GLN A 179 -25.76 -23.66 15.86
C GLN A 179 -26.25 -22.23 15.63
N PHE A 180 -25.62 -21.50 14.69
CA PHE A 180 -25.88 -20.08 14.48
C PHE A 180 -26.44 -19.84 13.08
N GLY A 181 -27.57 -19.14 12.97
CA GLY A 181 -28.21 -18.82 11.70
C GLY A 181 -27.38 -17.85 10.83
N PHE A 182 -27.64 -17.86 9.53
CA PHE A 182 -26.94 -17.05 8.52
C PHE A 182 -26.88 -15.55 8.89
N ASN A 183 -27.98 -14.99 9.39
CA ASN A 183 -28.04 -13.58 9.77
C ASN A 183 -27.05 -13.22 10.89
N LEU A 184 -26.83 -14.15 11.85
CA LEU A 184 -25.86 -13.91 12.91
C LEU A 184 -24.43 -13.93 12.36
N ALA A 185 -24.13 -14.84 11.42
CA ALA A 185 -22.84 -14.90 10.74
C ALA A 185 -22.56 -13.61 9.93
N LEU A 186 -23.56 -13.09 9.23
CA LEU A 186 -23.46 -11.84 8.47
C LEU A 186 -23.17 -10.65 9.39
N ILE A 187 -23.96 -10.47 10.46
CA ILE A 187 -23.79 -9.35 11.40
C ILE A 187 -22.42 -9.43 12.08
N THR A 188 -22.01 -10.62 12.53
CA THR A 188 -20.71 -10.80 13.18
C THR A 188 -19.55 -10.55 12.21
N SER A 189 -19.66 -10.95 10.94
CA SER A 189 -18.68 -10.62 9.89
C SER A 189 -18.52 -9.12 9.71
N ILE A 190 -19.63 -8.39 9.55
CA ILE A 190 -19.62 -6.92 9.40
C ILE A 190 -18.96 -6.26 10.63
N LEU A 191 -19.33 -6.68 11.85
CA LEU A 191 -18.77 -6.12 13.07
C LEU A 191 -17.27 -6.37 13.21
N LEU A 192 -16.79 -7.58 12.87
CA LEU A 192 -15.37 -7.90 12.90
C LEU A 192 -14.57 -7.07 11.89
N VAL A 193 -15.10 -6.87 10.69
CA VAL A 193 -14.46 -6.04 9.68
C VAL A 193 -14.39 -4.58 10.15
N ILE A 194 -15.50 -4.00 10.62
CA ILE A 194 -15.54 -2.61 11.12
C ILE A 194 -14.58 -2.42 12.29
N LEU A 195 -14.57 -3.34 13.27
CA LEU A 195 -13.68 -3.27 14.41
C LEU A 195 -12.20 -3.31 13.96
N THR A 196 -11.88 -4.22 13.04
CA THR A 196 -10.52 -4.38 12.53
C THR A 196 -10.08 -3.16 11.73
N LEU A 197 -10.94 -2.60 10.86
CA LEU A 197 -10.68 -1.34 10.15
C LEU A 197 -10.42 -0.18 11.12
N GLY A 198 -11.19 -0.08 12.21
CA GLY A 198 -10.97 0.92 13.25
C GLY A 198 -9.60 0.78 13.94
N ILE A 199 -9.19 -0.47 14.25
CA ILE A 199 -7.88 -0.76 14.84
C ILE A 199 -6.76 -0.39 13.87
N PHE A 200 -6.81 -0.86 12.62
CA PHE A 200 -5.77 -0.58 11.63
C PHE A 200 -5.71 0.89 11.22
N GLY A 201 -6.85 1.57 11.11
CA GLY A 201 -6.91 3.01 10.90
C GLY A 201 -6.28 3.80 12.03
N SER A 202 -6.51 3.39 13.28
CA SER A 202 -5.85 3.98 14.46
C SER A 202 -4.35 3.72 14.47
N LEU A 203 -3.91 2.49 14.17
CA LEU A 203 -2.47 2.14 14.09
C LEU A 203 -1.77 2.88 12.96
N GLY A 204 -2.44 3.08 11.83
CA GLY A 204 -2.02 3.92 10.70
C GLY A 204 -1.57 5.31 11.11
N THR A 205 -2.23 5.89 12.12
CA THR A 205 -1.91 7.25 12.58
C THR A 205 -0.55 7.40 13.24
N LYS A 206 0.06 6.31 13.71
CA LYS A 206 1.44 6.32 14.25
C LYS A 206 2.44 6.83 13.21
N TYR A 207 2.24 6.48 11.94
CA TYR A 207 3.16 6.82 10.85
C TYR A 207 2.79 8.10 10.11
N THR A 208 1.58 8.63 10.33
CA THR A 208 1.09 9.86 9.67
C THR A 208 1.00 11.07 10.59
N GLY A 209 1.16 10.90 11.90
CA GLY A 209 1.05 11.99 12.89
C GLY A 209 -0.39 12.49 13.12
N LEU A 210 -1.39 11.82 12.52
CA LEU A 210 -2.80 12.18 12.69
C LEU A 210 -3.37 11.74 14.04
N ARG A 211 -4.55 12.25 14.42
CA ARG A 211 -5.26 11.77 15.61
C ARG A 211 -5.87 10.39 15.36
N LYS A 212 -5.66 9.44 16.28
CA LYS A 212 -6.13 8.03 16.21
C LYS A 212 -7.58 7.86 15.75
N TYR A 213 -8.50 8.63 16.33
CA TYR A 213 -9.93 8.53 15.98
C TYR A 213 -10.22 8.95 14.53
N ARG A 214 -9.43 9.86 13.96
CA ARG A 214 -9.62 10.35 12.59
C ARG A 214 -9.27 9.26 11.58
N GLY A 215 -8.13 8.60 11.79
CA GLY A 215 -7.72 7.45 10.96
C GLY A 215 -8.68 6.27 11.07
N ALA A 216 -9.19 5.99 12.28
CA ALA A 216 -10.21 4.96 12.48
C ALA A 216 -11.52 5.28 11.71
N LEU A 217 -12.02 6.52 11.80
CA LEU A 217 -13.25 6.93 11.13
C LEU A 217 -13.14 6.89 9.61
N GLU A 218 -11.99 7.28 9.05
CA GLU A 218 -11.76 7.26 7.60
C GLU A 218 -11.77 5.82 7.05
N GLN A 219 -11.10 4.90 7.74
CA GLN A 219 -11.07 3.48 7.36
C GLN A 219 -12.43 2.80 7.54
N ILE A 220 -13.12 3.08 8.63
CA ILE A 220 -14.48 2.56 8.85
C ILE A 220 -15.45 3.12 7.79
N GLY A 221 -15.39 4.42 7.52
CA GLY A 221 -16.29 5.08 6.56
C GLY A 221 -16.13 4.52 5.14
N THR A 222 -14.89 4.42 4.66
CA THR A 222 -14.59 3.83 3.34
C THR A 222 -14.99 2.37 3.27
N GLY A 223 -14.73 1.58 4.33
CA GLY A 223 -15.17 0.20 4.43
C GLY A 223 -16.69 0.04 4.35
N ILE A 224 -17.44 0.80 5.15
CA ILE A 224 -18.93 0.72 5.17
C ILE A 224 -19.51 0.99 3.78
N ILE A 225 -19.00 2.00 3.06
CA ILE A 225 -19.47 2.34 1.72
C ILE A 225 -19.28 1.16 0.76
N ALA A 226 -18.08 0.57 0.74
CA ALA A 226 -17.77 -0.56 -0.13
C ALA A 226 -18.60 -1.81 0.21
N LEU A 227 -18.68 -2.15 1.49
CA LEU A 227 -19.43 -3.30 2.01
C LEU A 227 -20.93 -3.19 1.69
N MET A 228 -21.52 -2.02 1.94
CA MET A 228 -22.93 -1.76 1.68
C MET A 228 -23.23 -1.79 0.18
N GLY A 229 -22.41 -1.12 -0.63
CA GLY A 229 -22.55 -1.12 -2.09
C GLY A 229 -22.52 -2.53 -2.67
N SER A 230 -21.60 -3.37 -2.20
CA SER A 230 -21.50 -4.75 -2.66
C SER A 230 -22.67 -5.63 -2.21
N TYR A 231 -23.12 -5.52 -0.96
CA TYR A 231 -24.30 -6.25 -0.48
C TYR A 231 -25.56 -5.90 -1.30
N VAL A 232 -25.78 -4.60 -1.57
CA VAL A 232 -26.89 -4.14 -2.40
C VAL A 232 -26.76 -4.65 -3.84
N ALA A 233 -25.56 -4.62 -4.42
CA ALA A 233 -25.33 -5.19 -5.74
C ALA A 233 -25.66 -6.69 -5.78
N GLY A 234 -25.28 -7.45 -4.74
CA GLY A 234 -25.65 -8.85 -4.57
C GLY A 234 -27.16 -9.08 -4.58
N MET A 235 -27.90 -8.28 -3.79
CA MET A 235 -29.37 -8.34 -3.76
C MET A 235 -30.01 -8.03 -5.12
N ILE A 236 -29.48 -7.04 -5.83
CA ILE A 236 -29.94 -6.69 -7.19
C ILE A 236 -29.70 -7.87 -8.13
N LEU A 237 -28.51 -8.47 -8.11
CA LEU A 237 -28.18 -9.61 -8.95
C LEU A 237 -29.07 -10.83 -8.66
N ALA A 238 -29.42 -11.08 -7.40
CA ALA A 238 -30.33 -12.17 -7.02
C ALA A 238 -31.73 -12.01 -7.63
N HIS A 239 -32.17 -10.78 -7.89
CA HIS A 239 -33.43 -10.52 -8.57
C HIS A 239 -33.40 -10.91 -10.06
N PHE A 240 -32.25 -10.74 -10.72
CA PHE A 240 -32.10 -11.00 -12.16
C PHE A 240 -31.60 -12.41 -12.49
N ILE A 241 -30.85 -13.05 -11.58
CA ILE A 241 -30.24 -14.37 -11.78
C ILE A 241 -30.85 -15.34 -10.76
N PRO A 242 -31.80 -16.21 -11.16
CA PRO A 242 -32.39 -17.18 -10.25
C PRO A 242 -31.33 -18.16 -9.73
N VAL A 243 -31.29 -18.34 -8.41
CA VAL A 243 -30.35 -19.25 -7.72
C VAL A 243 -30.50 -20.71 -8.19
N SER A 244 -31.64 -21.08 -8.81
CA SER A 244 -31.91 -22.40 -9.39
C SER A 244 -31.04 -22.79 -10.60
N TYR A 245 -30.22 -21.88 -11.12
CA TYR A 245 -29.26 -22.15 -12.21
C TYR A 245 -27.84 -22.48 -11.71
N LEU A 246 -27.58 -22.42 -10.41
CA LEU A 246 -26.30 -22.83 -9.84
C LEU A 246 -26.31 -24.36 -9.61
N PRO A 247 -25.29 -25.09 -10.10
CA PRO A 247 -25.22 -26.56 -10.01
C PRO A 247 -24.99 -27.07 -8.58
#